data_AF-A0A7X4X0F7-F1
#
_entry.id   AF-A0A7X4X0F7-F1
#
_cell.length_a   1.000
_cell.length_b   1.000
_cell.length_c   1.000
_cell.angle_alpha   90.00
_cell.angle_beta   90.00
_cell.angle_gamma   90.00
#
_symmetry.space_group_name_H-M   'P 1'
#
loop_
_entity.id
_entity.type
_entity.pdbx_description
1 polymer ?
#
loop_
_entity_poly.entity_id
_entity_poly.type
_entity_poly.pdbx_seq_one_letter_code
_entity_poly.pdbx_strand_id
1 'polypeptide(L)'
;MKFKAVGCVLLASVFMAGCQSTSMTKTKETKKSYVIYDVKVDKSVSPSEMAKAIKTALQASTSSVRIVEDLPPYPLPEESPRFQLTNPFGKSSGLAALAGNMTIPTCEGALVYAQAADTSMSQHGENTQFYTCLWQYKEGYHVDIYTQFQIESGGLANLGQDLVRGVMGDSSQFIPRTIGNIKSNLEALNVKADLVDAYPDSLLQELKN
;
A
#
# COMPACT_ATOMS: atom_id res chain seq x y z
N MET A 1 76.01 -0.13 11.10
CA MET A 1 75.85 -1.19 10.08
C MET A 1 74.60 -2.01 10.42
N LYS A 2 73.63 -2.06 9.49
CA LYS A 2 72.64 -3.14 9.26
C LYS A 2 71.43 -3.36 10.22
N PHE A 3 70.31 -2.73 9.86
CA PHE A 3 68.97 -3.26 9.51
C PHE A 3 68.27 -4.44 10.24
N LYS A 4 66.93 -4.26 10.39
CA LYS A 4 65.78 -5.21 10.46
C LYS A 4 65.37 -5.70 11.87
N ALA A 5 64.09 -5.83 12.25
CA ALA A 5 62.82 -5.79 11.52
C ALA A 5 61.67 -5.35 12.44
N VAL A 6 60.75 -4.55 11.88
CA VAL A 6 59.43 -4.21 12.43
C VAL A 6 58.49 -5.40 12.24
N GLY A 7 57.98 -5.95 13.34
CA GLY A 7 56.97 -7.01 13.34
C GLY A 7 55.57 -6.42 13.43
N CYS A 8 54.93 -6.27 12.28
CA CYS A 8 53.55 -5.83 12.12
C CYS A 8 52.61 -6.99 12.53
N VAL A 9 51.97 -6.92 13.71
CA VAL A 9 50.93 -7.86 14.12
C VAL A 9 49.62 -7.43 13.46
N LEU A 10 49.28 -8.10 12.36
CA LEU A 10 47.99 -8.02 11.68
C LEU A 10 46.90 -8.63 12.58
N LEU A 11 46.05 -7.76 13.14
CA LEU A 11 44.74 -8.10 13.71
C LEU A 11 43.81 -8.53 12.56
N ALA A 12 43.75 -9.83 12.29
CA ALA A 12 42.69 -10.43 11.49
C ALA A 12 41.45 -10.66 12.39
N SER A 13 40.71 -9.59 12.69
CA SER A 13 39.37 -9.71 13.25
C SER A 13 38.42 -10.18 12.15
N VAL A 14 38.13 -11.48 12.21
CA VAL A 14 37.11 -12.19 11.44
C VAL A 14 35.78 -11.43 11.53
N PHE A 15 35.35 -10.88 10.39
CA PHE A 15 33.99 -10.39 10.18
C PHE A 15 33.02 -11.58 10.25
N MET A 16 32.53 -11.91 11.44
CA MET A 16 31.26 -12.64 11.60
C MET A 16 30.13 -11.62 11.72
N ALA A 17 29.83 -10.93 10.62
CA ALA A 17 28.61 -10.18 10.46
C ALA A 17 27.73 -10.91 9.45
N GLY A 18 26.78 -11.69 9.96
CA GLY A 18 25.53 -12.05 9.29
C GLY A 18 25.65 -12.90 8.01
N CYS A 19 25.66 -14.23 8.17
CA CYS A 19 24.93 -15.08 7.24
C CYS A 19 23.42 -14.76 7.36
N GLN A 20 22.98 -13.62 6.82
CA GLN A 20 21.62 -13.58 6.31
C GLN A 20 21.66 -14.41 5.04
N SER A 21 21.22 -15.66 5.16
CA SER A 21 21.12 -16.63 4.08
C SER A 21 20.49 -15.95 2.87
N THR A 22 21.29 -15.60 1.87
CA THR A 22 20.78 -15.11 0.60
C THR A 22 20.01 -16.28 0.00
N SER A 23 18.69 -16.22 0.12
CA SER A 23 17.82 -17.31 -0.29
C SER A 23 18.01 -17.52 -1.78
N MET A 24 18.53 -18.69 -2.17
CA MET A 24 18.73 -19.04 -3.58
C MET A 24 17.39 -19.34 -4.28
N THR A 25 16.31 -19.48 -3.51
CA THR A 25 14.96 -19.70 -4.02
C THR A 25 14.36 -18.38 -4.48
N LYS A 26 14.12 -18.26 -5.79
CA LYS A 26 13.34 -17.14 -6.34
C LYS A 26 11.93 -17.18 -5.74
N THR A 27 11.57 -16.10 -5.07
CA THR A 27 10.31 -15.96 -4.34
C THR A 27 9.55 -14.77 -4.89
N LYS A 28 8.25 -14.95 -5.13
CA LYS A 28 7.33 -13.83 -5.37
C LYS A 28 6.40 -13.75 -4.18
N GLU A 29 6.45 -12.64 -3.47
CA GLU A 29 5.58 -12.40 -2.32
C GLU A 29 4.58 -11.31 -2.67
N THR A 30 3.34 -11.45 -2.19
CA THR A 30 2.32 -10.40 -2.27
C THR A 30 1.78 -10.16 -0.88
N LYS A 31 2.07 -8.98 -0.34
CA LYS A 31 1.59 -8.50 0.96
C LYS A 31 0.36 -7.64 0.73
N LYS A 32 -0.69 -7.90 1.49
CA LYS A 32 -1.97 -7.17 1.42
C LYS A 32 -2.17 -6.41 2.72
N SER A 33 -2.62 -5.18 2.61
CA SER A 33 -2.99 -4.34 3.75
C SER A 33 -4.25 -3.57 3.47
N TYR A 34 -4.91 -3.11 4.51
CA TYR A 34 -6.05 -2.22 4.38
C TYR A 34 -6.05 -1.17 5.49
N VAL A 35 -6.69 -0.04 5.21
CA VAL A 35 -6.93 1.05 6.16
C VAL A 35 -8.31 1.64 5.92
N ILE A 36 -8.96 2.01 7.02
CA ILE A 36 -10.37 2.37 7.02
C ILE A 36 -10.55 3.63 7.82
N TYR A 37 -11.09 4.64 7.16
CA TYR A 37 -11.43 5.90 7.76
C TYR A 37 -12.94 6.12 7.74
N ASP A 38 -13.45 6.55 8.89
CA ASP A 38 -14.77 7.16 8.97
C ASP A 38 -14.61 8.68 9.01
N VAL A 39 -15.31 9.37 8.12
CA VAL A 39 -15.25 10.82 7.99
C VAL A 39 -16.62 11.38 8.30
N LYS A 40 -16.81 11.79 9.55
CA LYS A 40 -18.05 12.44 10.00
C LYS A 40 -18.09 13.87 9.44
N VAL A 41 -19.21 14.25 8.82
CA VAL A 41 -19.38 15.58 8.25
C VAL A 41 -20.74 16.19 8.60
N ASP A 42 -20.75 17.48 8.92
CA ASP A 42 -21.97 18.20 9.33
C ASP A 42 -22.79 18.73 8.13
N LYS A 43 -22.71 18.06 6.98
CA LYS A 43 -23.35 18.38 5.68
C LYS A 43 -22.75 19.55 4.87
N SER A 44 -21.64 20.14 5.30
CA SER A 44 -20.98 21.25 4.58
C SER A 44 -20.11 20.81 3.41
N VAL A 45 -19.64 19.55 3.39
CA VAL A 45 -18.72 19.04 2.36
C VAL A 45 -19.45 18.20 1.33
N SER A 46 -19.33 18.62 0.07
CA SER A 46 -19.96 17.95 -1.06
C SER A 46 -19.25 16.65 -1.45
N PRO A 47 -19.96 15.69 -2.06
CA PRO A 47 -19.34 14.46 -2.56
C PRO A 47 -18.20 14.73 -3.55
N SER A 48 -18.34 15.78 -4.38
CA SER A 48 -17.32 16.19 -5.35
C SER A 48 -16.04 16.74 -4.70
N GLU A 49 -16.13 17.44 -3.57
CA GLU A 49 -14.95 17.89 -2.82
C GLU A 49 -14.18 16.71 -2.23
N MET A 50 -14.89 15.73 -1.67
CA MET A 50 -14.29 14.49 -1.16
C MET A 50 -13.59 13.71 -2.27
N ALA A 51 -14.26 13.55 -3.42
CA ALA A 51 -13.69 12.89 -4.59
C ALA A 51 -12.42 13.59 -5.09
N LYS A 52 -12.45 14.93 -5.15
CA LYS A 52 -11.31 15.75 -5.55
C LYS A 52 -10.13 15.64 -4.57
N ALA A 53 -10.40 15.58 -3.26
CA ALA A 53 -9.38 15.40 -2.24
C ALA A 53 -8.65 14.06 -2.40
N ILE A 54 -9.39 12.95 -2.57
CA ILE A 54 -8.81 11.63 -2.83
C ILE A 54 -8.00 11.63 -4.13
N LYS A 55 -8.56 12.16 -5.21
CA LYS A 55 -7.89 12.27 -6.50
C LYS A 55 -6.55 13.01 -6.38
N THR A 56 -6.55 14.16 -5.71
CA THR A 56 -5.35 14.99 -5.55
C THR A 56 -4.27 14.25 -4.76
N ALA A 57 -4.64 13.60 -3.65
CA ALA A 57 -3.72 12.82 -2.83
C ALA A 57 -3.08 11.66 -3.61
N LEU A 58 -3.89 10.92 -4.38
CA LEU A 58 -3.40 9.79 -5.18
C LEU A 58 -2.48 10.28 -6.30
N GLN A 59 -2.84 11.35 -7.02
CA GLN A 59 -2.01 11.92 -8.09
C GLN A 59 -0.66 12.42 -7.58
N ALA A 60 -0.61 12.94 -6.35
CA ALA A 60 0.63 13.42 -5.75
C ALA A 60 1.54 12.29 -5.21
N SER A 61 0.99 11.10 -4.96
CA SER A 61 1.67 10.03 -4.23
C SER A 61 1.98 8.79 -5.09
N THR A 62 1.46 8.71 -6.32
CA THR A 62 1.54 7.50 -7.15
C THR A 62 2.03 7.80 -8.56
N SER A 63 2.53 6.77 -9.26
CA SER A 63 3.02 6.89 -10.64
C SER A 63 1.90 6.93 -11.67
N SER A 64 0.76 6.30 -11.36
CA SER A 64 -0.43 6.31 -12.21
C SER A 64 -1.68 6.16 -11.38
N VAL A 65 -2.80 6.72 -11.86
CA VAL A 65 -4.09 6.62 -11.21
C VAL A 65 -5.22 6.55 -12.24
N ARG A 66 -6.17 5.65 -11.99
CA ARG A 66 -7.45 5.54 -12.68
C ARG A 66 -8.54 5.76 -11.65
N ILE A 67 -9.46 6.68 -11.92
CA ILE A 67 -10.55 7.02 -11.00
C ILE A 67 -11.86 6.89 -11.75
N VAL A 68 -12.83 6.24 -11.11
CA VAL A 68 -14.23 6.23 -11.49
C VAL A 68 -14.99 6.97 -10.41
N GLU A 69 -15.69 8.03 -10.80
CA GLU A 69 -16.62 8.76 -9.96
C GLU A 69 -18.03 8.37 -10.39
N ASP A 70 -18.82 7.82 -9.47
CA ASP A 70 -20.18 7.36 -9.68
C ASP A 70 -21.17 8.21 -8.85
N LEU A 71 -22.46 7.94 -8.99
CA LEU A 71 -23.50 8.59 -8.23
C LEU A 71 -23.61 7.98 -6.83
N PRO A 72 -23.83 8.79 -5.77
CA PRO A 72 -24.10 8.25 -4.46
C PRO A 72 -25.44 7.48 -4.48
N PRO A 73 -25.55 6.35 -3.77
CA PRO A 73 -26.76 5.55 -3.72
C PRO A 73 -27.93 6.33 -3.11
N TYR A 74 -29.15 6.08 -3.62
CA TYR A 74 -30.38 6.62 -3.05
C TYR A 74 -31.37 5.50 -2.72
N PRO A 75 -31.85 5.39 -1.46
CA PRO A 75 -31.49 6.22 -0.30
C PRO A 75 -30.06 5.96 0.19
N LEU A 76 -29.50 6.92 0.94
CA LEU A 76 -28.17 6.73 1.56
C LEU A 76 -28.22 5.58 2.58
N PRO A 77 -27.22 4.68 2.59
CA PRO A 77 -27.07 3.61 3.59
C PRO A 77 -27.05 4.17 5.01
N GLU A 78 -27.60 3.39 5.96
CA GLU A 78 -27.57 3.75 7.39
C GLU A 78 -26.18 3.57 7.99
N GLU A 79 -25.51 2.47 7.63
CA GLU A 79 -24.16 2.13 8.10
C GLU A 79 -23.12 2.35 7.00
N SER A 80 -21.87 2.53 7.42
CA SER A 80 -20.73 2.67 6.51
C SER A 80 -20.49 1.36 5.73
N PRO A 81 -20.61 1.36 4.38
CA PRO A 81 -20.30 0.18 3.57
C PRO A 81 -18.82 -0.18 3.63
N ARG A 82 -18.45 -1.40 3.20
CA ARG A 82 -17.07 -1.90 3.21
C ARG A 82 -16.71 -2.56 1.89
N PHE A 83 -15.43 -2.48 1.50
CA PHE A 83 -14.97 -3.24 0.33
C PHE A 83 -15.11 -4.75 0.56
N GLN A 84 -15.29 -5.49 -0.54
CA GLN A 84 -15.26 -6.94 -0.53
C GLN A 84 -14.15 -7.44 -1.43
N LEU A 85 -13.40 -8.46 -1.02
CA LEU A 85 -12.40 -9.08 -1.88
C LEU A 85 -13.07 -10.16 -2.73
N THR A 86 -13.07 -9.95 -4.04
CA THR A 86 -13.67 -10.91 -4.99
C THR A 86 -12.68 -11.30 -6.07
N ASN A 87 -12.85 -12.50 -6.61
CA ASN A 87 -12.13 -12.92 -7.80
C ASN A 87 -12.89 -12.39 -9.03
N PRO A 88 -12.26 -11.57 -9.90
CA PRO A 88 -12.93 -10.97 -11.04
C PRO A 88 -13.40 -11.99 -12.09
N PHE A 89 -12.87 -13.21 -12.07
CA PHE A 89 -13.23 -14.30 -12.98
C PHE A 89 -14.27 -15.27 -12.40
N GLY A 90 -14.82 -14.95 -11.22
CA GLY A 90 -15.78 -15.80 -10.50
C GLY A 90 -15.13 -17.03 -9.85
N LYS A 91 -15.95 -17.84 -9.16
CA LYS A 91 -15.48 -18.99 -8.36
C LYS A 91 -15.32 -20.28 -9.17
N SER A 92 -15.84 -20.36 -10.40
CA SER A 92 -16.03 -21.62 -11.13
C SER A 92 -15.59 -21.58 -12.60
N SER A 93 -14.80 -20.59 -13.01
CA SER A 93 -14.27 -20.53 -14.37
C SER A 93 -12.89 -21.18 -14.45
N GLY A 94 -12.56 -21.80 -15.60
CA GLY A 94 -11.18 -22.24 -15.87
C GLY A 94 -10.17 -21.07 -15.82
N LEU A 95 -10.64 -19.84 -16.04
CA LEU A 95 -9.84 -18.62 -15.88
C LEU A 95 -9.49 -18.34 -14.41
N ALA A 96 -10.38 -18.65 -13.47
CA ALA A 96 -10.11 -18.49 -12.04
C ALA A 96 -8.97 -19.42 -11.56
N ALA A 97 -8.89 -20.64 -12.10
CA ALA A 97 -7.78 -21.56 -11.83
C ALA A 97 -6.44 -21.03 -12.36
N LEU A 98 -6.44 -20.36 -13.52
CA LEU A 98 -5.26 -19.74 -14.12
C LEU A 98 -4.84 -18.43 -13.42
N ALA A 99 -5.81 -17.65 -12.95
CA ALA A 99 -5.58 -16.42 -12.20
C ALA A 99 -5.06 -16.69 -10.78
N GLY A 100 -5.17 -17.93 -10.29
CA GLY A 100 -4.79 -18.32 -8.93
C GLY A 100 -5.67 -17.63 -7.88
N ASN A 101 -5.12 -17.39 -6.70
CA ASN A 101 -5.83 -16.73 -5.59
C ASN A 101 -5.88 -15.20 -5.73
N MET A 102 -6.02 -14.70 -6.97
CA MET A 102 -6.11 -13.29 -7.27
C MET A 102 -7.45 -12.73 -6.82
N THR A 103 -7.41 -11.78 -5.91
CA THR A 103 -8.59 -11.08 -5.40
C THR A 103 -8.37 -9.58 -5.53
N ILE A 104 -9.37 -8.88 -6.05
CA ILE A 104 -9.40 -7.42 -6.09
C ILE A 104 -10.53 -6.91 -5.19
N PRO A 105 -10.37 -5.72 -4.60
CA PRO A 105 -11.45 -5.11 -3.84
C PRO A 105 -12.54 -4.62 -4.79
N THR A 106 -13.78 -4.94 -4.46
CA THR A 106 -14.98 -4.41 -5.11
C THR A 106 -15.66 -3.43 -4.17
N CYS A 107 -16.07 -2.29 -4.74
CA CYS A 107 -16.60 -1.16 -3.99
C CYS A 107 -18.00 -0.80 -4.47
N GLU A 108 -18.92 -1.71 -4.21
CA GLU A 108 -20.32 -1.59 -4.63
C GLU A 108 -20.98 -0.37 -3.97
N GLY A 109 -21.62 0.47 -4.78
CA GLY A 109 -22.26 1.70 -4.32
C GLY A 109 -21.30 2.81 -3.86
N ALA A 110 -20.00 2.69 -4.17
CA ALA A 110 -19.04 3.74 -3.86
C ALA A 110 -19.20 4.92 -4.82
N LEU A 111 -19.18 6.13 -4.27
CA LEU A 111 -19.09 7.38 -5.02
C LEU A 111 -17.78 7.46 -5.80
N VAL A 112 -16.68 6.97 -5.21
CA VAL A 112 -15.38 6.93 -5.89
C VAL A 112 -14.79 5.54 -5.76
N TYR A 113 -14.33 5.02 -6.89
CA TYR A 113 -13.43 3.89 -6.96
C TYR A 113 -12.17 4.30 -7.71
N ALA A 114 -11.04 4.36 -6.99
CA ALA A 114 -9.76 4.72 -7.54
C ALA A 114 -8.78 3.55 -7.46
N GLN A 115 -8.11 3.26 -8.57
CA GLN A 115 -6.99 2.34 -8.64
C GLN A 115 -5.74 3.15 -8.97
N ALA A 116 -4.74 3.11 -8.10
CA ALA A 116 -3.47 3.78 -8.29
C ALA A 116 -2.31 2.80 -8.19
N ALA A 117 -1.21 3.10 -8.85
CA ALA A 117 -0.01 2.27 -8.83
C ALA A 117 1.23 3.12 -8.61
N ASP A 118 2.09 2.67 -7.71
CA ASP A 118 3.47 3.12 -7.62
C ASP A 118 4.37 2.09 -8.31
N THR A 119 4.97 2.52 -9.43
CA THR A 119 5.85 1.69 -10.26
C THR A 119 7.31 2.14 -10.19
N SER A 120 7.66 3.03 -9.24
CA SER A 120 9.01 3.57 -9.08
C SER A 120 10.08 2.49 -8.90
N MET A 121 9.72 1.37 -8.25
CA MET A 121 10.60 0.23 -8.00
C MET A 121 10.30 -0.99 -8.90
N SER A 122 9.53 -0.81 -9.98
CA SER A 122 9.18 -1.90 -10.93
C SER A 122 10.39 -2.58 -11.56
N GLN A 123 11.45 -1.83 -11.85
CA GLN A 123 12.71 -2.37 -12.37
C GLN A 123 13.46 -3.23 -11.32
N HIS A 124 13.13 -3.07 -10.04
CA HIS A 124 13.65 -3.83 -8.91
C HIS A 124 12.72 -4.96 -8.47
N GLY A 125 11.75 -5.35 -9.32
CA GLY A 125 10.84 -6.46 -9.03
C GLY A 125 9.77 -6.12 -8.01
N GLU A 126 9.50 -4.83 -7.78
CA GLU A 126 8.51 -4.35 -6.82
C GLU A 126 7.35 -3.61 -7.49
N ASN A 127 6.15 -3.80 -6.98
CA ASN A 127 4.97 -3.09 -7.47
C ASN A 127 3.98 -2.89 -6.33
N THR A 128 3.54 -1.64 -6.14
CA THR A 128 2.53 -1.31 -5.12
C THR A 128 1.28 -0.81 -5.80
N GLN A 129 0.16 -1.47 -5.53
CA GLN A 129 -1.16 -1.09 -6.01
C GLN A 129 -2.01 -0.60 -4.85
N PHE A 130 -2.72 0.50 -5.07
CA PHE A 130 -3.68 1.08 -4.15
C PHE A 130 -5.07 1.03 -4.78
N TYR A 131 -6.05 0.66 -3.98
CA TYR A 131 -7.45 0.66 -4.33
C TYR A 131 -8.17 1.46 -3.26
N THR A 132 -8.71 2.62 -3.63
CA THR A 132 -9.37 3.53 -2.70
C THR A 132 -10.85 3.63 -3.05
N CYS A 133 -11.69 3.47 -2.04
CA CYS A 133 -13.13 3.46 -2.18
C CYS A 133 -13.74 4.50 -1.23
N LEU A 134 -14.60 5.35 -1.76
CA LEU A 134 -15.31 6.38 -1.01
C LEU A 134 -16.80 6.13 -1.10
N TRP A 135 -17.45 5.93 0.03
CA TRP A 135 -18.91 5.88 0.13
C TRP A 135 -19.45 7.11 0.83
N GLN A 136 -20.67 7.47 0.48
CA GLN A 136 -21.49 8.37 1.28
C GLN A 136 -22.55 7.56 2.02
N TYR A 137 -22.73 7.84 3.31
CA TYR A 137 -23.76 7.23 4.15
C TYR A 137 -24.40 8.30 5.05
N LYS A 138 -25.43 7.95 5.82
CA LYS A 138 -26.25 8.93 6.56
C LYS A 138 -25.45 9.87 7.48
N GLU A 139 -24.36 9.41 8.10
CA GLU A 139 -23.58 10.21 9.06
C GLU A 139 -22.29 10.82 8.46
N GLY A 140 -22.01 10.57 7.18
CA GLY A 140 -20.88 11.18 6.49
C GLY A 140 -20.32 10.34 5.36
N TYR A 141 -19.00 10.15 5.35
CA TYR A 141 -18.31 9.38 4.32
C TYR A 141 -17.45 8.28 4.91
N HIS A 142 -17.31 7.20 4.17
CA HIS A 142 -16.44 6.08 4.53
C HIS A 142 -15.36 5.90 3.48
N VAL A 143 -14.11 5.78 3.90
CA VAL A 143 -12.97 5.61 3.00
C VAL A 143 -12.24 4.33 3.34
N ASP A 144 -12.27 3.38 2.41
CA ASP A 144 -11.45 2.18 2.48
C ASP A 144 -10.28 2.29 1.51
N ILE A 145 -9.09 1.98 2.00
CA ILE A 145 -7.87 1.91 1.19
C ILE A 145 -7.33 0.50 1.32
N TYR A 146 -7.37 -0.27 0.23
CA TYR A 146 -6.75 -1.59 0.15
C TYR A 146 -5.49 -1.52 -0.69
N THR A 147 -4.41 -2.12 -0.21
CA THR A 147 -3.12 -2.08 -0.90
C THR A 147 -2.56 -3.48 -1.12
N GLN A 148 -1.87 -3.64 -2.25
CA GLN A 148 -1.16 -4.85 -2.61
C GLN A 148 0.28 -4.48 -2.96
N PHE A 149 1.21 -4.91 -2.12
CA PHE A 149 2.63 -4.79 -2.37
C PHE A 149 3.19 -6.13 -2.85
N GLN A 150 3.80 -6.13 -4.03
CA GLN A 150 4.43 -7.30 -4.61
C GLN A 150 5.93 -7.10 -4.65
N ILE A 151 6.68 -8.14 -4.30
CA ILE A 151 8.13 -8.14 -4.33
C ILE A 151 8.66 -9.46 -4.87
N GLU A 152 9.62 -9.37 -5.79
CA GLU A 152 10.45 -10.50 -6.21
C GLU A 152 11.79 -10.47 -5.48
N SER A 153 12.09 -11.53 -4.73
CA SER A 153 13.33 -11.68 -3.96
C SER A 153 13.96 -13.06 -4.17
N GLY A 154 15.23 -13.20 -3.77
CA GLY A 154 15.95 -14.45 -3.84
C GLY A 154 16.34 -14.89 -5.25
N GLY A 155 17.25 -15.84 -5.32
CA GLY A 155 17.91 -16.26 -6.56
C GLY A 155 19.02 -15.30 -7.00
N LEU A 156 20.00 -15.83 -7.74
CA LEU A 156 21.21 -15.08 -8.13
C LEU A 156 20.92 -13.78 -8.90
N ALA A 157 19.85 -13.77 -9.69
CA ALA A 157 19.45 -12.59 -10.46
C ALA A 157 19.00 -11.41 -9.59
N ASN A 158 18.49 -11.67 -8.37
CA ASN A 158 17.97 -10.63 -7.47
C ASN A 158 18.94 -10.27 -6.34
N LEU A 159 20.11 -10.93 -6.24
CA LEU A 159 21.06 -10.77 -5.13
C LEU A 159 21.46 -9.30 -4.88
N GLY A 160 21.75 -8.57 -5.95
CA GLY A 160 22.10 -7.14 -5.87
C GLY A 160 20.92 -6.27 -5.43
N GLN A 161 19.71 -6.61 -5.87
CA GLN A 161 18.49 -5.88 -5.50
C GLN A 161 18.12 -6.15 -4.03
N ASP A 162 18.20 -7.41 -3.59
CA ASP A 162 17.97 -7.82 -2.21
C ASP A 162 18.94 -7.11 -1.24
N LEU A 163 20.21 -6.96 -1.63
CA LEU A 163 21.21 -6.23 -0.85
C LEU A 163 20.87 -4.74 -0.72
N VAL A 164 20.52 -4.08 -1.83
CA VAL A 164 20.15 -2.66 -1.83
C VAL A 164 18.90 -2.44 -0.98
N ARG A 165 17.89 -3.31 -1.08
CA ARG A 165 16.68 -3.24 -0.26
C ARG A 165 16.95 -3.42 1.23
N GLY A 166 17.84 -4.34 1.60
CA GLY A 166 18.25 -4.53 3.00
C GLY A 166 18.85 -3.29 3.65
N VAL A 167 19.37 -2.35 2.84
CA VAL A 167 19.94 -1.07 3.31
C VAL A 167 18.95 0.08 3.20
N MET A 168 18.24 0.19 2.07
CA MET A 168 17.43 1.37 1.73
C MET A 168 15.93 1.21 2.03
N GLY A 169 15.47 0.01 2.38
CA GLY A 169 14.05 -0.34 2.45
C GLY A 169 13.46 -0.73 1.09
N ASP A 170 12.17 -1.01 1.07
CA ASP A 170 11.39 -1.34 -0.12
C ASP A 170 10.24 -0.33 -0.32
N SER A 171 9.53 -0.42 -1.44
CA SER A 171 8.43 0.49 -1.77
C SER A 171 7.19 0.35 -0.88
N SER A 172 7.15 -0.61 0.06
CA SER A 172 6.07 -0.67 1.05
C SER A 172 6.07 0.54 1.99
N GLN A 173 7.20 1.22 2.18
CA GLN A 173 7.28 2.47 2.95
C GLN A 173 6.46 3.62 2.34
N PHE A 174 6.10 3.53 1.05
CA PHE A 174 5.23 4.52 0.41
C PHE A 174 3.75 4.30 0.73
N ILE A 175 3.38 3.13 1.25
CA ILE A 175 2.01 2.81 1.67
C ILE A 175 1.52 3.76 2.77
N PRO A 176 2.16 3.84 3.95
CA PRO A 176 1.73 4.74 5.02
C PRO A 176 1.77 6.20 4.58
N ARG A 177 2.76 6.61 3.77
CA ARG A 177 2.85 7.96 3.21
C ARG A 177 1.65 8.31 2.32
N THR A 178 1.29 7.42 1.39
CA THR A 178 0.17 7.64 0.47
C THR A 178 -1.16 7.71 1.24
N ILE A 179 -1.34 6.81 2.22
CA ILE A 179 -2.51 6.78 3.09
C ILE A 179 -2.60 8.05 3.94
N GLY A 180 -1.49 8.49 4.53
CA GLY A 180 -1.41 9.74 5.27
C GLY A 180 -1.72 10.97 4.41
N ASN A 181 -1.28 10.99 3.15
CA ASN A 181 -1.61 12.05 2.20
C ASN A 181 -3.11 12.08 1.88
N ILE A 182 -3.75 10.93 1.72
CA ILE A 182 -5.22 10.85 1.54
C ILE A 182 -5.92 11.44 2.76
N LYS A 183 -5.57 10.96 3.97
CA LYS A 183 -6.11 11.49 5.23
C LYS A 183 -5.95 13.01 5.32
N SER A 184 -4.74 13.52 5.06
CA SER A 184 -4.43 14.94 5.15
C SER A 184 -5.22 15.80 4.15
N ASN A 185 -5.42 15.31 2.91
CA ASN A 185 -6.22 16.01 1.91
C ASN A 185 -7.71 16.01 2.26
N LEU A 186 -8.21 14.94 2.88
CA LEU A 186 -9.58 14.93 3.41
C LEU A 186 -9.72 15.93 4.55
N GLU A 187 -8.81 15.91 5.53
CA GLU A 187 -8.85 16.81 6.68
C GLU A 187 -8.67 18.29 6.31
N ALA A 188 -8.02 18.59 5.17
CA ALA A 188 -7.95 19.94 4.60
C ALA A 188 -9.32 20.53 4.22
N LEU A 189 -10.38 19.71 4.15
CA LEU A 189 -11.77 20.15 3.99
C LEU A 189 -12.42 20.56 5.33
N ASN A 190 -11.65 20.67 6.41
CA ASN A 190 -12.11 20.93 7.77
C ASN A 190 -13.03 19.83 8.33
N VAL A 191 -12.76 18.58 7.92
CA VAL A 191 -13.44 17.38 8.44
C VAL A 191 -12.45 16.52 9.20
N LYS A 192 -12.94 15.66 10.09
CA LYS A 192 -12.10 14.72 10.81
C LYS A 192 -12.17 13.35 10.16
N ALA A 193 -11.02 12.76 9.83
CA ALA A 193 -10.93 11.39 9.32
C ALA A 193 -10.47 10.46 10.45
N ASP A 194 -11.43 9.81 11.10
CA ASP A 194 -11.20 8.89 12.21
C ASP A 194 -10.74 7.53 11.69
N LEU A 195 -9.58 7.07 12.16
CA LEU A 195 -9.06 5.73 11.84
C LEU A 195 -9.91 4.67 12.57
N VAL A 196 -10.70 3.92 11.80
CA VAL A 196 -11.58 2.87 12.33
C VAL A 196 -10.81 1.56 12.51
N ASP A 197 -10.08 1.16 11.47
CA ASP A 197 -9.39 -0.13 11.43
C ASP A 197 -8.24 -0.09 10.43
N ALA A 198 -7.23 -0.92 10.66
CA ALA A 198 -6.14 -1.14 9.72
C ALA A 198 -5.47 -2.49 9.94
N TYR A 199 -4.99 -3.09 8.86
CA TYR A 199 -4.20 -4.32 8.87
C TYR A 199 -2.97 -4.15 7.97
N PRO A 200 -1.79 -4.65 8.38
CA PRO A 200 -1.50 -5.32 9.65
C PRO A 200 -1.37 -4.33 10.83
N ASP A 201 -1.25 -4.85 12.06
CA ASP A 201 -1.12 -4.03 13.29
C ASP A 201 0.04 -3.02 13.22
N SER A 202 1.12 -3.33 12.52
CA SER A 202 2.24 -2.42 12.33
C SER A 202 1.83 -1.15 11.56
N LEU A 203 0.97 -1.31 10.53
CA LEU A 203 0.42 -0.18 9.77
C LEU A 203 -0.54 0.63 10.65
N LEU A 204 -1.35 -0.03 11.47
CA LEU A 204 -2.23 0.63 12.43
C LEU A 204 -1.45 1.51 13.41
N GLN A 205 -0.31 1.02 13.92
CA GLN A 205 0.54 1.78 14.83
C GLN A 205 1.20 2.97 14.12
N GLU A 206 1.69 2.78 12.91
CA GLU A 206 2.33 3.85 12.13
C GLU A 206 1.36 5.01 11.83
N LEU A 207 0.10 4.70 11.52
CA LEU A 207 -0.92 5.72 11.20
C LEU A 207 -1.52 6.44 12.42
N LYS A 208 -1.22 5.96 13.63
CA LYS A 208 -1.64 6.62 14.89
C LYS A 208 -0.60 7.61 15.41
N ASN A 209 0.66 7.46 14.99
CA ASN A 209 1.79 8.32 15.36
C ASN A 209 1.85 9.56 14.46
#